data_AF-A0A4U7DTN4-F1
#
_entry.id   AF-A0A4U7DTN4-F1
#
_cell.length_a   1.000
_cell.length_b   1.000
_cell.length_c   1.000
_cell.angle_alpha   90.00
_cell.angle_beta   90.00
_cell.angle_gamma   90.00
#
_symmetry.space_group_name_H-M   'P 1'
#
loop_
_entity.id
_entity.type
_entity.pdbx_description
1 polymer ?
#
loop_
_entity_poly.entity_id
_entity_poly.type
_entity_poly.pdbx_seq_one_letter_code
_entity_poly.pdbx_strand_id
1 'polypeptide(L)' 'MYGAVRDSVKDCYNPNFQSALILLMGSSFCFFLFLNSPDFTNPFYVFGVGVMGFTIFCAAVMLISVLLKRQ' A
#
# COMPACT_ATOMS: atom_id res chain seq x y z
N MET A 1 -8.90 11.49 29.08
CA MET A 1 -8.08 11.97 27.94
C MET A 1 -7.18 10.89 27.33
N TYR A 2 -6.55 9.99 28.10
CA TYR A 2 -5.69 8.91 27.54
C TYR A 2 -6.44 7.89 26.65
N GLY A 3 -7.73 7.65 26.91
CA GLY A 3 -8.56 6.76 26.09
C GLY A 3 -8.77 7.27 24.67
N ALA A 4 -9.10 8.56 24.49
CA ALA A 4 -9.38 9.16 23.19
C ALA A 4 -8.17 9.17 22.25
N VAL A 5 -6.96 9.40 22.78
CA VAL A 5 -5.73 9.32 21.97
C VAL A 5 -5.46 7.87 21.57
N ARG A 6 -5.64 6.93 22.49
CA ARG A 6 -5.45 5.51 22.19
C ARG A 6 -6.50 4.97 21.23
N ASP A 7 -7.75 5.40 21.33
CA ASP A 7 -8.84 5.05 20.42
C ASP A 7 -8.65 5.71 19.06
N SER A 8 -8.24 6.98 19.00
CA SER A 8 -7.90 7.65 17.74
C SER A 8 -6.69 7.01 17.05
N VAL A 9 -5.68 6.58 17.81
CA VAL A 9 -4.56 5.78 17.28
C VAL A 9 -5.04 4.39 16.85
N LYS A 10 -5.91 3.72 17.62
CA LYS A 10 -6.48 2.40 17.26
C LYS A 10 -7.35 2.47 16.01
N ASP A 11 -8.04 3.58 15.79
CA ASP A 11 -8.92 3.83 14.64
C ASP A 11 -8.09 4.25 13.42
N CYS A 12 -7.02 5.03 13.62
CA CYS A 12 -6.01 5.29 12.58
C CYS A 12 -5.25 4.00 12.19
N TYR A 13 -5.13 3.05 13.13
CA TYR A 13 -4.59 1.70 12.91
C TYR A 13 -5.65 0.65 12.58
N ASN A 14 -6.92 1.04 12.40
CA ASN A 14 -7.97 0.14 11.95
C ASN A 14 -7.85 0.07 10.42
N PRO A 15 -7.11 -0.90 9.87
CA PRO A 15 -6.79 -0.89 8.46
C PRO A 15 -8.07 -1.38 7.80
N ASN A 16 -8.92 -0.43 7.38
CA ASN A 16 -10.17 -0.79 6.76
C ASN A 16 -9.82 -1.56 5.49
N PHE A 17 -10.34 -2.79 5.39
CA PHE A 17 -10.05 -3.71 4.29
C PHE A 17 -10.30 -3.05 2.92
N GLN A 18 -11.32 -2.21 2.83
CA GLN A 18 -11.60 -1.38 1.65
C GLN A 18 -10.48 -0.39 1.34
N SER A 19 -9.94 0.31 2.35
CA SER A 19 -8.84 1.26 2.14
C SER A 19 -7.57 0.57 1.65
N ALA A 20 -7.25 -0.62 2.20
CA ALA A 20 -6.12 -1.42 1.74
C ALA A 20 -6.32 -1.91 0.29
N LEU A 21 -7.54 -2.32 -0.07
CA LEU A 21 -7.90 -2.68 -1.46
C LEU A 21 -7.77 -1.50 -2.42
N ILE A 22 -8.28 -0.31 -2.04
CA ILE A 22 -8.20 0.89 -2.87
C ILE A 22 -6.74 1.30 -3.10
N LEU A 23 -5.90 1.23 -2.05
CA LEU A 23 -4.47 1.51 -2.15
C LEU A 23 -3.74 0.51 -3.05
N LEU A 24 -4.10 -0.78 -2.95
CA LEU A 24 -3.57 -1.84 -3.80
C LEU A 24 -3.95 -1.62 -5.28
N MET A 25 -5.22 -1.29 -5.55
CA MET A 25 -5.73 -1.01 -6.89
C MET A 25 -5.06 0.23 -7.50
N GLY A 26 -4.98 1.32 -6.73
CA GLY A 26 -4.36 2.58 -7.16
C GLY A 26 -2.86 2.43 -7.42
N SER A 27 -2.13 1.76 -6.52
CA SER A 27 -0.69 1.50 -6.73
C SER A 27 -0.43 0.57 -7.92
N SER A 28 -1.25 -0.46 -8.12
CA SER A 28 -1.15 -1.35 -9.29
C SER A 28 -1.43 -0.61 -10.60
N PHE A 29 -2.41 0.31 -10.62
CA PHE A 29 -2.69 1.13 -11.78
C PHE A 29 -1.54 2.08 -12.10
N CYS A 30 -0.99 2.79 -11.11
CA CYS A 30 0.19 3.63 -11.29
C CYS A 30 1.41 2.82 -11.76
N PHE A 31 1.58 1.61 -11.25
CA PHE A 31 2.64 0.71 -11.69
C PHE A 31 2.47 0.29 -13.16
N PHE A 32 1.24 -0.02 -13.57
CA PHE A 32 0.91 -0.36 -14.95
C PHE A 32 1.19 0.81 -15.91
N LEU A 33 0.86 2.04 -15.50
CA LEU A 33 1.19 3.24 -16.27
C LEU A 33 2.70 3.46 -16.41
N PHE A 34 3.46 3.24 -15.33
CA PHE A 34 4.93 3.31 -15.39
C PHE A 34 5.50 2.28 -16.38
N LEU A 35 5.06 1.02 -16.30
CA LEU A 35 5.52 -0.04 -17.19
C LEU A 35 5.14 0.15 -18.67
N ASN A 36 4.14 0.99 -18.98
CA ASN A 36 3.67 1.20 -20.35
C ASN A 36 4.67 1.99 -21.21
N SER A 37 5.51 2.84 -20.58
CA SER A 37 6.58 3.58 -21.26
C SER A 37 7.91 3.35 -20.56
N PRO A 38 8.52 2.17 -20.78
CA PRO A 38 9.69 1.80 -20.01
C PRO A 38 10.95 2.52 -20.49
N ASP A 39 11.52 3.35 -19.61
CA ASP A 39 12.84 3.94 -19.80
C ASP A 39 13.85 3.28 -18.84
N PHE A 40 14.27 2.05 -19.19
CA PHE A 40 15.22 1.27 -18.38
C PHE A 40 16.64 1.86 -18.37
N THR A 41 16.94 2.84 -19.21
CA THR A 41 18.23 3.54 -19.22
C THR A 41 18.28 4.62 -18.14
N ASN A 42 17.11 5.07 -17.67
CA ASN A 42 17.02 6.07 -16.62
C ASN A 42 17.03 5.43 -15.21
N PRO A 43 18.03 5.72 -14.36
CA PRO A 43 18.13 5.13 -13.02
C PRO A 43 16.95 5.54 -12.10
N PHE A 44 16.33 6.70 -12.33
CA PHE A 44 15.16 7.14 -11.57
C PHE A 44 13.91 6.32 -11.90
N TYR A 45 13.80 5.86 -13.15
CA TYR A 45 12.69 4.99 -13.56
C TYR A 45 12.79 3.62 -12.88
N VAL A 46 13.98 3.00 -12.90
CA VAL A 46 14.23 1.71 -12.24
C VAL A 46 13.99 1.81 -10.73
N PHE A 47 14.43 2.91 -10.11
CA PHE A 47 14.17 3.19 -8.70
C PHE A 47 12.66 3.34 -8.43
N GLY A 48 11.93 4.08 -9.27
CA GLY A 48 10.48 4.26 -9.17
C GLY A 48 9.71 2.94 -9.26
N VAL A 49 10.08 2.07 -10.22
CA VAL A 49 9.52 0.72 -10.37
C VAL A 49 9.76 -0.11 -9.10
N GLY A 50 10.98 -0.05 -8.55
CA GLY A 50 11.32 -0.76 -7.30
C GLY A 50 10.49 -0.29 -6.10
N VAL A 51 10.36 1.02 -5.90
CA VAL A 51 9.52 1.60 -4.83
C VAL A 51 8.06 1.20 -5.00
N MET A 52 7.53 1.27 -6.22
CA MET A 52 6.13 0.93 -6.49
C MET A 52 5.85 -0.56 -6.19
N GLY A 53 6.76 -1.46 -6.59
CA GLY A 53 6.67 -2.88 -6.27
C GLY A 53 6.72 -3.15 -4.76
N PHE A 54 7.61 -2.46 -4.03
CA PHE A 54 7.67 -2.54 -2.57
C PHE A 54 6.37 -2.05 -1.91
N THR A 55 5.76 -1.00 -2.45
CA THR A 55 4.49 -0.44 -1.94
C THR A 55 3.36 -1.45 -2.10
N ILE A 56 3.29 -2.14 -3.26
CA ILE A 56 2.31 -3.20 -3.52
C ILE A 56 2.53 -4.38 -2.56
N PHE A 57 3.78 -4.78 -2.33
CA PHE A 57 4.12 -5.84 -1.38
C PHE A 57 3.66 -5.50 0.05
N CYS A 58 3.98 -4.31 0.54
CA CYS A 58 3.53 -3.85 1.85
C CYS A 58 2.00 -3.81 1.96
N ALA A 59 1.31 -3.33 0.93
CA ALA A 59 -0.15 -3.30 0.90
C ALA A 59 -0.74 -4.72 0.96
N ALA A 60 -0.17 -5.68 0.23
CA ALA A 60 -0.58 -7.08 0.26
C ALA A 60 -0.36 -7.71 1.65
N VAL A 61 0.81 -7.50 2.27
CA VAL A 61 1.11 -7.99 3.62
C VAL A 61 0.16 -7.40 4.67
N MET A 62 -0.12 -6.10 4.60
CA MET A 62 -1.12 -5.47 5.48
C MET A 62 -2.51 -6.08 5.29
N LEU A 63 -2.93 -6.29 4.04
CA LEU A 63 -4.24 -6.86 3.72
C LEU A 63 -4.37 -8.30 4.22
N ILE A 64 -3.34 -9.13 4.05
CA ILE A 64 -3.28 -10.49 4.60
C ILE A 64 -3.31 -10.46 6.14
N SER A 65 -2.56 -9.56 6.78
CA SER A 65 -2.54 -9.44 8.24
C SER A 65 -3.91 -9.03 8.80
N VAL A 66 -4.62 -8.14 8.11
CA VAL A 66 -5.99 -7.74 8.45
C VAL A 66 -6.97 -8.89 8.31
N LEU A 67 -6.88 -9.64 7.21
CA LEU A 67 -7.72 -10.81 6.98
C LEU A 67 -7.48 -11.89 8.04
N LEU A 68 -6.21 -12.16 8.38
CA LEU A 68 -5.84 -13.16 9.38
C LEU A 68 -6.32 -12.78 10.78
N LYS A 69 -6.36 -11.47 11.11
CA LYS A 69 -6.83 -10.96 12.40
C LYS A 69 -8.36 -10.91 12.52
N ARG A 70 -9.09 -11.02 11.39
CA ARG A 70 -10.55 -11.09 11.34
C ARG A 70 -11.11 -12.52 11.35
N GLN A 71 -10.26 -13.52 11.14
CA GLN A 71 -10.54 -14.94 11.48
C GLN A 71 -10.38 -15.14 12.98
#